data_AF-A0A945GGJ6-F1
#
_entry.id   AF-A0A945GGJ6-F1
#
_cell.length_a   1.000
_cell.length_b   1.000
_cell.length_c   1.000
_cell.angle_alpha   90.00
_cell.angle_beta   90.00
_cell.angle_gamma   90.00
#
_symmetry.space_group_name_H-M   'P 1'
#
loop_
_entity.id
_entity.type
_entity.pdbx_description
1 polymer ?
#
loop_
_entity_poly.entity_id
_entity_poly.type
_entity_poly.pdbx_seq_one_letter_code
_entity_poly.pdbx_strand_id
1 'polypeptide(L)'
;MPAIKSGSEKSKEIKIRRRQVRRLWLRKVSIEEIAEQLNVSEKTVDRDLSLVRSESHQRLQKDVELQGNIQLVVEEHLMALDELMREMWVNYHKQGSPRTKVSILKILKDTYVDKLETLQSLGLVPSSKIEVELLQSQVDQNPNLERMNSDFNAFIKHKYQDPIN
;
A
#
# COMPACT_ATOMS: atom_id res chain seq x y z
N MET A 1 31.35 -17.59 43.75
CA MET A 1 30.50 -16.38 43.66
C MET A 1 29.88 -16.32 42.27
N PRO A 2 28.55 -16.32 42.11
CA PRO A 2 27.95 -16.24 40.78
C PRO A 2 28.04 -14.80 40.25
N ALA A 3 28.62 -14.65 39.05
CA ALA A 3 28.75 -13.38 38.37
C ALA A 3 27.36 -12.79 38.04
N ILE A 4 27.12 -11.56 38.49
CA ILE A 4 25.89 -10.81 38.21
C ILE A 4 25.94 -10.41 36.72
N LYS A 5 25.25 -11.17 35.85
CA LYS A 5 25.11 -10.85 34.41
C LYS A 5 24.64 -9.40 34.26
N SER A 6 25.38 -8.63 33.45
CA SER A 6 25.08 -7.22 33.14
C SER A 6 23.67 -7.08 32.53
N GLY A 7 22.99 -5.94 32.74
CA GLY A 7 21.62 -5.72 32.23
C GLY A 7 21.49 -5.86 30.70
N SER A 8 22.57 -5.60 29.96
CA SER A 8 22.69 -5.80 28.51
C SER A 8 22.52 -7.26 28.09
N GLU A 9 23.15 -8.18 28.82
CA GLU A 9 23.11 -9.62 28.53
C GLU A 9 21.74 -10.23 28.79
N LYS A 10 21.11 -9.86 29.91
CA LYS A 10 19.74 -10.31 30.24
C LYS A 10 18.73 -9.84 29.18
N SER A 11 18.89 -8.63 28.65
CA SER A 11 18.02 -8.10 27.58
C SER A 11 18.17 -8.89 26.27
N LYS A 12 19.41 -9.26 25.91
CA LYS A 12 19.67 -10.11 24.72
C LYS A 12 19.07 -11.51 24.89
N GLU A 13 19.25 -12.12 26.06
CA GLU A 13 18.71 -13.45 26.38
C GLU A 13 17.18 -13.49 26.26
N ILE A 14 16.49 -12.48 26.81
CA ILE A 14 15.03 -12.33 26.68
C ILE A 14 14.61 -12.17 25.21
N LYS A 15 15.33 -11.37 24.42
CA LYS A 15 15.02 -11.19 22.99
C LYS A 15 15.17 -12.50 22.21
N ILE A 16 16.21 -13.29 22.48
CA ILE A 16 16.42 -14.58 21.84
C ILE A 16 15.29 -15.54 22.21
N ARG A 17 14.95 -15.63 23.50
CA ARG A 17 13.86 -16.48 23.98
C ARG A 17 12.53 -16.13 23.33
N ARG A 18 12.16 -14.85 23.26
CA ARG A 18 10.93 -14.40 22.57
C ARG A 18 10.88 -14.78 21.09
N ARG A 19 12.02 -14.74 20.39
CA ARG A 19 12.11 -15.22 18.99
C ARG A 19 11.85 -16.73 18.90
N GLN A 20 12.37 -17.51 19.84
CA GLN A 20 12.14 -18.96 19.89
C GLN A 20 10.69 -19.29 20.22
N VAL A 21 10.12 -18.66 21.25
CA VAL A 21 8.70 -18.76 21.62
C VAL A 21 7.81 -18.46 20.41
N ARG A 22 8.06 -17.35 19.70
CA ARG A 22 7.31 -17.01 18.47
C ARG A 22 7.38 -18.10 17.42
N ARG A 23 8.58 -18.65 17.17
CA ARG A 23 8.80 -19.67 16.14
C ARG A 23 8.06 -20.97 16.48
N LEU A 24 8.11 -21.41 17.73
CA LEU A 24 7.44 -22.64 18.17
C LEU A 24 5.92 -22.47 18.17
N TRP A 25 5.42 -21.31 18.61
CA TRP A 25 3.99 -21.00 18.56
C TRP A 25 3.42 -20.99 17.14
N LEU A 26 4.17 -20.45 16.17
CA LEU A 26 3.76 -20.49 14.75
C LEU A 26 3.67 -21.93 14.20
N ARG A 27 4.43 -22.86 14.78
CA ARG A 27 4.37 -24.29 14.48
C ARG A 27 3.29 -25.04 15.28
N LYS A 28 2.43 -24.30 16.00
CA LYS A 28 1.31 -24.84 16.80
C LYS A 28 1.74 -25.72 17.97
N VAL A 29 2.97 -25.56 18.47
CA VAL A 29 3.47 -26.22 19.69
C VAL A 29 2.73 -25.66 20.92
N SER A 30 2.38 -26.52 21.88
CA SER A 30 1.63 -26.09 23.09
C SER A 30 2.49 -25.21 24.01
N ILE A 31 1.86 -24.48 24.93
CA ILE A 31 2.58 -23.64 25.91
C ILE A 31 3.45 -24.52 26.83
N GLU A 32 2.92 -25.68 27.24
CA GLU A 32 3.64 -26.63 28.10
C GLU A 32 4.88 -27.17 27.37
N GLU A 33 4.73 -27.63 26.13
CA GLU A 33 5.83 -28.14 25.31
C GLU A 33 6.90 -27.06 25.03
N ILE A 34 6.49 -25.81 24.82
CA ILE A 34 7.42 -24.68 24.65
C ILE A 34 8.18 -24.41 25.96
N ALA A 35 7.49 -24.46 27.10
CA ALA A 35 8.08 -24.25 28.41
C ALA A 35 9.15 -25.31 28.70
N GLU A 36 8.85 -26.57 28.40
CA GLU A 36 9.79 -27.69 28.50
C GLU A 36 11.00 -27.52 27.56
N GLN A 37 10.77 -27.25 26.26
CA GLN A 37 11.85 -27.10 25.28
C GLN A 37 12.81 -25.95 25.58
N LEU A 38 12.31 -24.87 26.17
CA LEU A 38 13.09 -23.67 26.50
C LEU A 38 13.55 -23.63 27.95
N ASN A 39 13.21 -24.65 28.75
CA ASN A 39 13.51 -24.75 30.18
C ASN A 39 13.11 -23.48 30.96
N VAL A 40 11.86 -23.04 30.76
CA VAL A 40 11.25 -21.90 31.47
C VAL A 40 9.86 -22.27 31.94
N SER A 41 9.27 -21.47 32.84
CA SER A 41 7.87 -21.71 33.25
C SER A 41 6.88 -21.35 32.15
N GLU A 42 5.74 -22.04 32.11
CA GLU A 42 4.61 -21.70 31.24
C GLU A 42 4.18 -20.24 31.38
N LYS A 43 4.15 -19.71 32.62
CA LYS A 43 3.88 -18.29 32.89
C LYS A 43 4.86 -17.35 32.19
N THR A 44 6.11 -17.77 32.01
CA THR A 44 7.12 -17.00 31.27
C THR A 44 6.85 -17.05 29.77
N VAL A 45 6.48 -18.22 29.25
CA VAL A 45 6.07 -18.40 27.84
C VAL A 45 4.85 -17.55 27.53
N ASP A 46 3.81 -17.60 28.37
CA ASP A 46 2.58 -16.82 28.21
C ASP A 46 2.85 -15.31 28.19
N ARG A 47 3.67 -14.83 29.14
CA ARG A 47 4.10 -13.42 29.16
C ARG A 47 4.85 -13.03 27.89
N ASP A 48 5.78 -13.87 27.43
CA ASP A 48 6.54 -13.61 26.22
C ASP A 48 5.66 -13.66 24.97
N LEU A 49 4.67 -14.56 24.89
CA LEU A 49 3.67 -14.61 23.83
C LEU A 49 2.81 -13.34 23.80
N SER A 50 2.33 -12.89 24.96
CA SER A 50 1.56 -11.65 25.08
C SER A 50 2.34 -10.46 24.53
N LEU A 51 3.62 -10.35 24.89
CA LEU A 51 4.50 -9.30 24.37
C LEU A 51 4.76 -9.44 22.87
N VAL A 52 5.01 -10.65 22.36
CA VAL A 52 5.19 -10.89 20.92
C VAL A 52 3.94 -10.50 20.12
N ARG A 53 2.74 -10.79 20.65
CA ARG A 53 1.46 -10.39 20.03
C ARG A 53 1.30 -8.88 20.03
N SER A 54 1.56 -8.22 21.16
CA SER A 54 1.51 -6.77 21.28
C SER A 54 2.49 -6.08 20.31
N GLU A 55 3.74 -6.58 20.22
CA GLU A 55 4.74 -6.06 19.28
C GLU A 55 4.30 -6.25 17.82
N SER A 56 3.68 -7.38 17.51
CA SER A 56 3.18 -7.66 16.15
C SER A 56 2.01 -6.73 15.81
N HIS A 57 1.09 -6.52 16.75
CA HIS A 57 -0.04 -5.61 16.56
C HIS A 57 0.41 -4.16 16.35
N GLN A 58 1.36 -3.68 17.17
CA GLN A 58 1.93 -2.34 17.00
C GLN A 58 2.64 -2.15 15.65
N ARG A 59 3.32 -3.19 15.14
CA ARG A 59 3.92 -3.12 13.80
C ARG A 59 2.85 -3.01 12.72
N LEU A 60 1.82 -3.84 12.78
CA LEU A 60 0.70 -3.78 11.84
C LEU A 60 0.01 -2.41 11.87
N GLN A 61 -0.22 -1.83 13.05
CA GLN A 61 -0.78 -0.48 13.15
C GLN A 61 0.11 0.57 12.48
N LYS A 62 1.42 0.52 12.71
CA LYS A 62 2.37 1.42 12.04
C LYS A 62 2.38 1.23 10.52
N ASP A 63 2.31 -0.01 10.04
CA ASP A 63 2.27 -0.30 8.62
C ASP A 63 0.99 0.27 7.97
N VAL A 64 -0.16 0.16 8.66
CA VAL A 64 -1.43 0.76 8.23
C VAL A 64 -1.37 2.29 8.24
N GLU A 65 -0.82 2.91 9.29
CA GLU A 65 -0.63 4.36 9.37
C GLU A 65 0.30 4.87 8.26
N LEU A 66 1.41 4.17 8.00
CA LEU A 66 2.33 4.48 6.90
C LEU A 66 1.62 4.37 5.55
N GLN A 67 0.84 3.32 5.32
CA GLN A 67 0.05 3.18 4.10
C GLN A 67 -0.96 4.33 3.93
N GLY A 68 -1.67 4.70 5.00
CA GLY A 68 -2.61 5.83 4.96
C GLY A 68 -1.92 7.15 4.61
N ASN A 69 -0.74 7.40 5.19
CA ASN A 69 0.06 8.59 4.87
C ASN A 69 0.55 8.57 3.43
N ILE A 70 0.99 7.42 2.92
CA ILE A 70 1.39 7.27 1.50
C ILE A 70 0.21 7.58 0.59
N GLN A 71 -0.99 7.08 0.91
CA GLN A 71 -2.18 7.35 0.10
C GLN A 71 -2.50 8.85 0.04
N LEU A 72 -2.45 9.55 1.17
CA LEU A 72 -2.67 11.00 1.20
C LEU A 72 -1.67 11.76 0.32
N VAL A 73 -0.37 11.44 0.45
CA VAL A 73 0.70 12.09 -0.34
C VAL A 73 0.52 11.82 -1.83
N VAL A 74 0.12 10.61 -2.21
CA VAL A 74 -0.21 10.25 -3.59
C VAL A 74 -1.38 11.07 -4.11
N GLU A 75 -2.46 11.17 -3.34
CA GLU A 75 -3.64 11.94 -3.73
C GLU A 75 -3.30 13.41 -3.94
N GLU A 76 -2.54 14.02 -3.04
CA GLU A 76 -2.05 15.40 -3.18
C GLU A 76 -1.19 15.58 -4.44
N HIS A 77 -0.30 14.62 -4.72
CA HIS A 77 0.54 14.65 -5.92
C HIS A 77 -0.29 14.58 -7.21
N LEU A 78 -1.26 13.66 -7.27
CA LEU A 78 -2.15 13.52 -8.43
C LEU A 78 -3.01 14.77 -8.64
N MET A 79 -3.50 15.39 -7.56
CA MET A 79 -4.23 16.67 -7.63
C MET A 79 -3.34 17.80 -8.17
N ALA A 80 -2.08 17.87 -7.75
CA ALA A 80 -1.13 18.87 -8.25
C ALA A 80 -0.84 18.70 -9.76
N LEU A 81 -0.69 17.46 -10.23
CA LEU A 81 -0.54 17.16 -11.66
C LEU A 81 -1.79 17.57 -12.45
N ASP A 82 -2.99 17.30 -11.94
CA ASP A 82 -4.25 17.69 -12.58
C ASP A 82 -4.43 19.20 -12.67
N GLU A 83 -4.07 19.94 -11.62
CA GLU A 83 -4.13 21.40 -11.63
C GLU A 83 -3.11 21.99 -12.62
N LEU A 84 -1.88 21.47 -12.66
CA LEU A 84 -0.87 21.87 -13.64
C LEU A 84 -1.37 21.63 -15.08
N MET A 85 -1.94 20.45 -15.35
CA MET A 85 -2.51 20.15 -16.67
C MET A 85 -3.64 21.12 -17.04
N ARG A 86 -4.54 21.43 -16.09
CA ARG A 86 -5.62 22.40 -16.30
C ARG A 86 -5.06 23.78 -16.63
N GLU A 87 -4.07 24.26 -15.87
CA GLU A 87 -3.45 25.57 -16.11
C GLU A 87 -2.79 25.64 -17.48
N MET A 88 -2.04 24.60 -17.86
CA MET A 88 -1.40 24.52 -19.17
C MET A 88 -2.44 24.48 -20.30
N TRP A 89 -3.55 23.77 -20.13
CA TRP A 89 -4.64 23.76 -21.09
C TRP A 89 -5.28 25.14 -21.28
N VAL A 90 -5.54 25.86 -20.19
CA VAL A 90 -6.02 27.24 -20.23
C VAL A 90 -5.01 28.13 -20.96
N ASN A 91 -3.71 27.98 -20.69
CA ASN A 91 -2.65 28.74 -21.35
C ASN A 91 -2.51 28.42 -22.84
N TYR A 92 -2.79 27.18 -23.26
CA TYR A 92 -2.81 26.79 -24.67
C TYR A 92 -3.88 27.54 -25.48
N HIS A 93 -5.05 27.75 -24.88
CA HIS A 93 -6.17 28.46 -25.51
C HIS A 93 -6.05 29.98 -25.48
N LYS A 94 -5.16 30.54 -24.64
CA LYS A 94 -4.81 31.96 -24.71
C LYS A 94 -4.08 32.29 -26.02
N GLN A 95 -4.11 33.56 -26.43
CA GLN A 95 -3.36 34.01 -27.59
C GLN A 95 -1.85 33.78 -27.36
N GLY A 96 -1.20 33.16 -28.34
CA GLY A 96 0.21 32.82 -28.27
C GLY A 96 0.73 32.35 -29.62
N SER A 97 2.04 32.43 -29.81
CA SER A 97 2.68 31.96 -31.04
C SER A 97 2.50 30.44 -31.21
N PRO A 98 2.51 29.91 -32.45
CA PRO A 98 2.48 28.47 -32.69
C PRO A 98 3.57 27.71 -31.91
N ARG A 99 4.77 28.30 -31.78
CA ARG A 99 5.88 27.72 -31.02
C ARG A 99 5.55 27.60 -29.53
N THR A 100 4.93 28.61 -28.95
CA THR A 100 4.46 28.59 -27.55
C THR A 100 3.44 27.47 -27.35
N LYS A 101 2.47 27.33 -28.26
CA LYS A 101 1.45 26.29 -28.20
C LYS A 101 2.04 24.87 -28.25
N VAL A 102 3.02 24.64 -29.13
CA VAL A 102 3.74 23.35 -29.20
C VAL A 102 4.48 23.07 -27.89
N SER A 103 5.13 24.08 -27.30
CA SER A 103 5.80 23.92 -26.00
C SER A 103 4.82 23.54 -24.89
N ILE A 104 3.64 24.15 -24.86
CA ILE A 104 2.59 23.84 -23.86
C ILE A 104 2.07 22.41 -24.05
N LEU A 105 1.81 21.99 -25.30
CA LEU A 105 1.38 20.61 -25.59
C LEU A 105 2.44 19.58 -25.17
N LYS A 106 3.72 19.92 -25.31
CA LYS A 106 4.81 19.07 -24.83
C LYS A 106 4.77 18.93 -23.30
N ILE A 107 4.62 20.03 -22.57
CA ILE A 107 4.50 19.99 -21.11
C ILE A 107 3.29 19.15 -20.69
N LEU A 108 2.13 19.36 -21.31
CA LEU A 108 0.92 18.57 -21.04
C LEU A 108 1.14 17.07 -21.24
N LYS A 109 1.80 16.69 -22.34
CA LYS A 109 2.14 15.30 -22.61
C LYS A 109 3.06 14.75 -21.53
N ASP A 110 4.14 15.46 -21.20
CA ASP A 110 5.14 15.01 -20.23
C ASP A 110 4.50 14.87 -18.82
N THR A 111 3.70 15.85 -18.38
CA THR A 111 2.93 15.76 -17.11
C THR A 111 1.94 14.59 -17.09
N TYR A 112 1.30 14.28 -18.22
CA TYR A 112 0.41 13.13 -18.31
C TYR A 112 1.17 11.80 -18.23
N VAL A 113 2.38 11.72 -18.81
CA VAL A 113 3.27 10.57 -18.66
C VAL A 113 3.65 10.38 -17.19
N ASP A 114 4.07 11.43 -16.49
CA ASP A 114 4.41 11.36 -15.06
C ASP A 114 3.22 10.87 -14.21
N LYS A 115 2.01 11.33 -14.55
CA LYS A 115 0.77 10.87 -13.91
C LYS A 115 0.55 9.38 -14.13
N LEU A 116 0.73 8.89 -15.35
CA LEU A 116 0.59 7.47 -15.67
C LEU A 116 1.63 6.62 -14.96
N GLU A 117 2.90 7.04 -14.95
CA GLU A 117 3.98 6.34 -14.25
C GLU A 117 3.71 6.24 -12.75
N THR A 118 3.19 7.32 -12.15
CA THR A 118 2.73 7.31 -10.75
C THR A 118 1.65 6.26 -10.53
N LEU A 119 0.59 6.26 -11.35
CA LEU A 119 -0.51 5.30 -11.23
C LEU A 119 -0.06 3.84 -11.46
N GLN A 120 0.88 3.62 -12.39
CA GLN A 120 1.47 2.31 -12.64
C GLN A 120 2.32 1.84 -11.46
N SER A 121 3.14 2.72 -10.87
CA SER A 121 3.94 2.39 -9.68
C SER A 121 3.09 1.97 -8.48
N LEU A 122 1.85 2.45 -8.43
CA LEU A 122 0.86 2.11 -7.40
C LEU A 122 0.00 0.89 -7.75
N GLY A 123 0.17 0.31 -8.94
CA GLY A 123 -0.64 -0.79 -9.45
C GLY A 123 -2.10 -0.40 -9.76
N LEU A 124 -2.41 0.89 -9.86
CA LEU A 124 -3.75 1.39 -10.21
C LEU A 124 -4.00 1.33 -11.71
N VAL A 125 -2.94 1.34 -12.51
CA VAL A 125 -3.00 1.21 -13.97
C VAL A 125 -2.00 0.14 -14.41
N PRO A 126 -2.36 -0.72 -15.37
CA PRO A 126 -1.44 -1.73 -15.90
C PRO A 126 -0.20 -1.10 -16.55
N SER A 127 0.94 -1.75 -16.34
CA SER A 127 2.25 -1.30 -16.86
C SER A 127 2.52 -1.79 -18.28
N SER A 128 1.74 -2.77 -18.76
CA SER A 128 1.94 -3.38 -20.08
C SER A 128 0.63 -3.84 -20.72
N LYS A 129 0.63 -3.95 -22.06
CA LYS A 129 -0.50 -4.52 -22.82
C LYS A 129 -0.86 -5.94 -22.39
N ILE A 130 0.15 -6.74 -22.02
CA ILE A 130 -0.03 -8.11 -21.55
C ILE A 130 -0.81 -8.13 -20.23
N GLU A 131 -0.52 -7.19 -19.34
CA GLU A 131 -1.21 -7.05 -18.06
C GLU A 131 -2.66 -6.57 -18.24
N VAL A 132 -2.93 -5.70 -19.23
CA VAL A 132 -4.29 -5.30 -19.63
C VAL A 132 -5.08 -6.51 -20.15
N GLU A 133 -4.50 -7.29 -21.05
CA GLU A 133 -5.14 -8.50 -21.61
C GLU A 133 -5.40 -9.56 -20.53
N LEU A 134 -4.46 -9.74 -19.59
CA LEU A 134 -4.63 -10.66 -18.47
C LEU A 134 -5.77 -10.22 -17.53
N LEU A 135 -5.83 -8.93 -17.18
CA LEU A 135 -6.92 -8.39 -16.35
C LEU A 135 -8.28 -8.46 -17.07
N GLN A 136 -8.33 -8.19 -18.38
CA GLN A 136 -9.55 -8.37 -19.18
C GLN A 136 -10.01 -9.84 -19.18
N SER A 137 -9.10 -10.78 -19.38
CA SER A 137 -9.44 -12.21 -19.34
C SER A 137 -9.97 -12.68 -17.97
N GLN A 138 -9.54 -12.04 -16.87
CA GLN A 138 -10.05 -12.32 -15.52
C GLN A 138 -11.42 -11.69 -15.27
N VAL A 139 -11.68 -10.51 -15.83
CA VAL A 139 -13.00 -9.85 -15.77
C VAL A 139 -14.02 -10.63 -16.58
N ASP A 140 -13.66 -11.10 -17.77
CA ASP A 140 -14.53 -11.88 -18.66
C ASP A 140 -14.91 -13.26 -18.06
N GLN A 141 -14.11 -13.77 -17.13
CA GLN A 141 -14.36 -15.04 -16.44
C GLN A 141 -15.12 -14.89 -15.12
N ASN A 142 -15.43 -13.67 -14.68
CA ASN A 142 -16.08 -13.42 -13.40
C ASN A 142 -17.40 -12.65 -13.54
N PRO A 143 -18.56 -13.33 -13.50
CA PRO A 143 -19.87 -12.71 -13.75
C PRO A 143 -20.29 -11.66 -12.71
N ASN A 144 -19.62 -11.59 -11.55
CA ASN A 144 -19.84 -10.53 -10.57
C ASN A 144 -19.13 -9.21 -10.92
N LEU A 145 -18.05 -9.27 -11.71
CA LEU A 145 -17.33 -8.08 -12.17
C LEU A 145 -18.06 -7.37 -13.32
N GLU A 146 -18.75 -8.10 -14.20
CA GLU A 146 -19.63 -7.51 -15.22
C GLU A 146 -20.74 -6.66 -14.58
N ARG A 147 -21.34 -7.12 -13.47
CA ARG A 147 -22.34 -6.34 -12.72
C ARG A 147 -21.74 -5.06 -12.15
N MET A 148 -20.59 -5.13 -11.49
CA MET A 148 -19.93 -3.93 -10.96
C MET A 148 -19.52 -2.95 -12.07
N ASN A 149 -19.08 -3.45 -13.23
CA ASN A 149 -18.70 -2.61 -14.35
C ASN A 149 -19.93 -1.96 -15.01
N SER A 150 -21.06 -2.67 -15.06
CA SER A 150 -22.35 -2.11 -15.47
C SER A 150 -22.84 -1.00 -14.52
N ASP A 151 -22.76 -1.25 -13.22
CA ASP A 151 -23.14 -0.28 -12.18
C ASP A 151 -22.22 0.95 -12.20
N PHE A 152 -20.91 0.75 -12.40
CA PHE A 152 -19.94 1.84 -12.54
C PHE A 152 -20.18 2.66 -13.80
N ASN A 153 -20.45 2.01 -14.94
CA ASN A 153 -20.78 2.72 -16.19
C ASN A 153 -22.11 3.49 -16.09
N ALA A 154 -23.11 2.93 -15.38
CA ALA A 154 -24.35 3.63 -15.07
C ALA A 154 -24.09 4.86 -14.19
N PHE A 155 -23.21 4.72 -13.18
CA PHE A 155 -22.78 5.83 -12.33
C PHE A 155 -22.05 6.93 -13.10
N ILE A 156 -21.07 6.59 -13.94
CA ILE A 156 -20.35 7.55 -14.78
C ILE A 156 -21.30 8.25 -15.74
N LYS A 157 -22.20 7.51 -16.40
CA LYS A 157 -23.22 8.07 -17.30
C LYS A 157 -24.19 9.00 -16.58
N HIS A 158 -24.53 8.71 -15.32
CA HIS A 158 -25.38 9.58 -14.51
C HIS A 158 -24.63 10.83 -14.01
N LYS A 159 -23.38 10.66 -13.56
CA LYS A 159 -22.60 11.73 -12.91
C LYS A 159 -21.96 12.69 -13.91
N TYR A 160 -21.69 12.23 -15.12
CA TYR A 160 -21.02 12.98 -16.18
C TYR A 160 -21.84 12.97 -17.48
N GLN A 161 -23.17 13.10 -17.40
CA GLN A 161 -23.96 13.39 -18.61
C GLN A 161 -23.34 14.60 -19.31
N ASP A 162 -22.98 14.43 -20.59
CA ASP A 162 -22.53 15.53 -21.45
C ASP A 162 -23.52 16.69 -21.29
N PRO A 163 -23.06 17.93 -21.04
CA PRO A 163 -23.91 19.09 -21.19
C PRO A 163 -24.21 19.25 -22.69
N ILE A 164 -25.20 18.52 -23.18
CA ILE A 164 -25.86 18.84 -24.45
C ILE A 164 -26.84 19.97 -24.15
N ASN A 165 -26.33 21.19 -24.28
CA ASN A 165 -26.94 22.31 -25.01
C ASN A 165 -26.01 23.52 -24.97
#